data_AF-A0A1G9ZH48-F1
#
_entry.id   AF-A0A1G9ZH48-F1
#
_cell.length_a   1.000
_cell.length_b   1.000
_cell.length_c   1.000
_cell.angle_alpha   90.00
_cell.angle_beta   90.00
_cell.angle_gamma   90.00
#
_symmetry.space_group_name_H-M   'P 1'
#
loop_
_entity.id
_entity.type
_entity.pdbx_description
1 polymer ?
#
loop_
_entity_poly.entity_id
_entity_poly.type
_entity_poly.pdbx_seq_one_letter_code
_entity_poly.pdbx_strand_id
1 'polypeptide(L)'
;MLGSPKLRKAIAAATAAQGLLSLLFPKRMAKLGSRLLLGMSYENTGELEPRDWYVDSTRASGLGMLVGGLFGYILADRAGDSAAAAAVEESEDAAEDAASDEEDDDDDGPVMVDIDE
;
A
#
# COMPACT_ATOMS: atom_id res chain seq x y z
N MET A 1 3.97 18.19 -6.93
CA MET A 1 5.12 17.84 -6.06
C MET A 1 4.96 18.57 -4.73
N LEU A 2 4.75 17.87 -3.60
CA LEU A 2 4.45 18.50 -2.30
C LEU A 2 5.52 19.56 -1.95
N GLY A 3 5.09 20.83 -1.90
CA GLY A 3 5.96 22.00 -2.06
C GLY A 3 6.71 22.50 -0.83
N SER A 4 6.64 21.82 0.34
CA SER A 4 7.41 22.27 1.52
C SER A 4 8.12 21.12 2.26
N PRO A 5 9.41 21.31 2.64
CA PRO A 5 10.18 20.30 3.35
C PRO A 5 9.61 19.99 4.73
N LYS A 6 9.01 21.00 5.39
CA LYS A 6 8.31 20.84 6.67
C LYS A 6 7.10 19.92 6.54
N LEU A 7 6.34 20.04 5.44
CA LEU A 7 5.19 19.17 5.18
C LEU A 7 5.61 17.72 4.96
N ARG A 8 6.73 17.48 4.26
CA ARG A 8 7.26 16.12 4.06
C ARG A 8 7.67 15.46 5.37
N LYS A 9 8.41 16.18 6.23
CA LYS A 9 8.76 15.70 7.58
C LYS A 9 7.51 15.43 8.42
N ALA A 10 6.52 16.34 8.39
CA ALA A 10 5.28 16.19 9.13
C ALA A 10 4.47 14.97 8.67
N ILE A 11 4.36 14.75 7.36
CA ILE A 11 3.69 13.57 6.80
C ILE A 11 4.43 12.30 7.21
N ALA A 12 5.75 12.25 7.04
CA ALA A 12 6.54 11.07 7.42
C ALA A 12 6.43 10.75 8.92
N ALA A 13 6.48 11.78 9.78
CA ALA A 13 6.26 11.63 11.21
C ALA A 13 4.84 11.16 11.54
N ALA A 14 3.83 11.69 10.86
CA ALA A 14 2.44 11.26 11.03
C ALA A 14 2.24 9.80 10.61
N THR A 15 2.86 9.38 9.50
CA THR A 15 2.85 7.98 9.05
C THR A 15 3.53 7.06 10.07
N ALA A 16 4.68 7.46 10.61
CA ALA A 16 5.37 6.69 11.63
C ALA A 16 4.53 6.55 12.91
N ALA A 17 3.92 7.65 13.37
CA ALA A 17 3.02 7.64 14.52
C ALA A 17 1.81 6.73 14.27
N GLN A 18 1.17 6.82 13.10
CA GLN A 18 0.06 5.95 12.73
C GLN A 18 0.48 4.48 12.75
N GLY A 19 1.66 4.15 12.21
CA GLY A 19 2.22 2.80 12.26
C GLY A 19 2.38 2.28 13.69
N LEU A 20 2.93 3.11 14.59
CA LEU A 20 3.09 2.77 16.00
C LEU A 20 1.75 2.51 16.71
N LEU A 21 0.74 3.35 16.45
CA LEU A 21 -0.61 3.16 16.99
C LEU A 21 -1.24 1.85 16.50
N SER A 22 -1.09 1.52 15.22
CA SER A 22 -1.57 0.26 14.64
C SER A 22 -0.84 -0.97 15.21
N LEU A 23 0.45 -0.82 15.54
CA LEU A 23 1.27 -1.89 16.13
C LEU A 23 0.89 -2.17 17.59
N LEU A 24 0.71 -1.11 18.39
CA LEU A 24 0.47 -1.23 19.83
C LEU A 24 -1.02 -1.40 20.18
N PHE A 25 -1.92 -0.83 19.39
CA PHE A 25 -3.36 -0.83 19.65
C PHE A 25 -4.22 -1.34 18.47
N PRO A 26 -3.90 -2.50 17.87
CA PRO A 26 -4.61 -3.01 16.69
C PRO A 26 -6.11 -3.22 16.93
N LYS A 27 -6.50 -3.76 18.11
CA LYS A 27 -7.91 -3.98 18.47
C LYS A 27 -8.71 -2.69 18.64
N ARG A 28 -8.07 -1.62 19.12
CA ARG A 28 -8.74 -0.31 19.30
C ARG A 28 -8.94 0.38 17.95
N MET A 29 -7.95 0.31 17.06
CA MET A 29 -8.05 0.77 15.68
C MET A 29 -9.15 0.02 14.92
N ALA A 30 -9.20 -1.31 15.03
CA ALA A 30 -10.22 -2.13 14.41
C ALA A 30 -11.64 -1.76 14.85
N LYS A 31 -11.85 -1.53 16.14
CA LYS A 31 -13.15 -1.15 16.71
C LYS A 31 -13.59 0.27 16.35
N LEU A 32 -12.64 1.20 16.22
CA LEU A 32 -12.91 2.55 15.73
C LEU A 32 -13.24 2.51 14.24
N GLY A 33 -12.48 1.74 13.46
CA GLY A 33 -12.72 1.54 12.03
C GLY A 33 -14.08 0.90 11.78
N SER A 34 -14.45 -0.16 12.52
CA SER A 34 -15.76 -0.79 12.36
C SER A 34 -16.89 0.17 12.68
N ARG A 35 -16.74 0.98 13.73
CA ARG A 35 -17.77 1.94 14.13
C ARG A 35 -17.89 3.13 13.17
N LEU A 36 -16.78 3.60 12.60
CA LEU A 36 -16.78 4.77 11.73
C LEU A 36 -17.11 4.41 10.26
N LEU A 37 -16.55 3.32 9.75
CA LEU A 37 -16.76 2.89 8.37
C LEU A 37 -18.03 2.05 8.20
N LEU A 38 -18.27 1.09 9.09
CA LEU A 38 -19.45 0.22 8.97
C LEU A 38 -20.66 0.77 9.73
N GLY A 39 -20.46 1.63 10.75
CA GLY A 39 -21.56 2.13 11.58
C GLY A 39 -22.56 3.03 10.87
N MET A 40 -22.24 3.54 9.68
CA MET A 40 -23.21 4.25 8.83
C MET A 40 -24.17 3.30 8.09
N SER A 41 -23.79 2.04 7.89
CA SER A 41 -24.54 1.09 7.04
C SER A 41 -25.02 -0.16 7.77
N TYR A 42 -24.43 -0.48 8.92
CA TYR A 42 -24.71 -1.69 9.69
C TYR A 42 -25.01 -1.36 11.16
N GLU A 43 -26.11 -1.89 11.67
CA GLU A 43 -26.41 -1.92 13.10
C GLU A 43 -25.48 -2.93 13.82
N ASN A 44 -25.19 -2.70 15.10
CA ASN A 44 -24.31 -3.54 15.93
C ASN A 44 -22.81 -3.63 15.55
N THR A 45 -22.28 -2.68 14.78
CA THR A 45 -20.84 -2.62 14.45
C THR A 45 -19.90 -2.45 15.66
N GLY A 46 -20.45 -2.05 16.82
CA GLY A 46 -19.74 -1.97 18.09
C GLY A 46 -19.53 -3.31 18.81
N GLU A 47 -20.28 -4.35 18.41
CA GLU A 47 -20.20 -5.71 18.95
C GLU A 47 -19.26 -6.62 18.14
N LEU A 48 -18.79 -6.14 16.98
CA LEU A 48 -17.85 -6.87 16.14
C LEU A 48 -16.49 -6.99 16.83
N GLU A 49 -16.10 -8.22 17.16
CA GLU A 49 -14.77 -8.54 17.67
C GLU A 49 -13.83 -8.86 16.50
N PRO A 50 -12.69 -8.14 16.36
CA PRO A 50 -11.73 -8.41 15.31
C PRO A 50 -11.08 -9.78 15.50
N ARG A 51 -11.01 -10.57 14.41
CA ARG A 51 -10.34 -11.88 14.43
C ARG A 51 -8.82 -11.72 14.60
N ASP A 52 -8.19 -12.76 15.15
CA ASP A 52 -6.75 -12.72 15.46
C ASP A 52 -5.87 -12.49 14.22
N TRP A 53 -6.18 -13.11 13.08
CA TRP A 53 -5.44 -12.86 11.84
C TRP A 53 -5.49 -11.39 11.41
N TYR A 54 -6.62 -10.71 11.62
CA TYR A 54 -6.77 -9.29 11.27
C TYR A 54 -5.96 -8.39 12.21
N VAL A 55 -5.88 -8.77 13.49
CA VAL A 55 -5.03 -8.11 14.48
C VAL A 55 -3.56 -8.25 14.09
N ASP A 56 -3.13 -9.44 13.67
CA ASP A 56 -1.77 -9.70 13.25
C ASP A 56 -1.41 -8.98 11.95
N SER A 57 -2.31 -8.95 10.96
CA SER A 57 -2.13 -8.15 9.75
C SER A 57 -2.05 -6.65 10.06
N THR A 58 -2.89 -6.14 10.96
CA THR A 58 -2.86 -4.72 11.35
C THR A 58 -1.54 -4.35 12.03
N ARG A 59 -0.98 -5.28 12.82
CA ARG A 59 0.35 -5.12 13.41
C ARG A 59 1.44 -5.12 12.36
N ALA A 60 1.43 -6.08 11.43
CA ALA A 60 2.41 -6.14 10.36
C ALA A 60 2.40 -4.87 9.50
N SER A 61 1.21 -4.39 9.10
CA SER A 61 1.07 -3.12 8.38
C SER A 61 1.51 -1.92 9.22
N GLY A 62 1.21 -1.92 10.53
CA GLY A 62 1.68 -0.90 11.46
C GLY A 62 3.21 -0.84 11.55
N LEU A 63 3.87 -2.00 11.56
CA LEU A 63 5.33 -2.08 11.52
C LEU A 63 5.90 -1.52 10.22
N GLY A 64 5.30 -1.86 9.07
CA GLY A 64 5.69 -1.31 7.78
C GLY A 64 5.56 0.22 7.73
N MET A 65 4.42 0.76 8.18
CA MET A 65 4.21 2.21 8.28
C MET A 65 5.18 2.89 9.24
N LEU A 66 5.50 2.25 10.36
CA LEU A 66 6.45 2.78 11.33
C LEU A 66 7.86 2.87 10.73
N VAL A 67 8.34 1.78 10.13
CA VAL A 67 9.66 1.73 9.50
C VAL A 67 9.73 2.69 8.31
N GLY A 68 8.75 2.64 7.40
CA GLY A 68 8.69 3.52 6.24
C GLY A 68 8.57 5.00 6.61
N GLY A 69 7.76 5.34 7.62
CA GLY A 69 7.63 6.69 8.13
C GLY A 69 8.92 7.21 8.78
N LEU A 70 9.63 6.38 9.53
CA LEU A 70 10.91 6.76 10.14
C LEU A 70 12.01 6.96 9.09
N PHE A 71 12.11 6.05 8.11
CA PHE A 71 13.02 6.21 6.97
C PHE A 71 12.68 7.46 6.16
N GLY A 72 11.41 7.69 5.86
CA GLY A 72 10.94 8.89 5.17
C GLY A 72 11.24 10.17 5.96
N TYR A 73 11.17 10.13 7.29
CA TYR A 73 11.50 11.26 8.15
C TYR A 73 13.01 11.57 8.10
N ILE A 74 13.85 10.55 8.27
CA ILE A 74 15.32 10.69 8.19
C ILE A 74 15.72 11.19 6.79
N LEU A 75 15.10 10.68 5.73
CA LEU A 75 15.37 11.11 4.36
C LEU A 75 14.91 12.55 4.12
N ALA A 76 13.75 12.94 4.65
CA ALA A 76 13.27 14.32 4.58
C ALA A 76 14.12 15.28 5.45
N ASP A 77 14.74 14.78 6.51
CA ASP A 77 15.69 15.51 7.34
C ASP A 77 17.01 15.76 6.61
N ARG A 78 17.60 14.71 6.03
CA ARG A 78 18.80 14.79 5.20
C ARG A 78 18.60 15.52 3.88
N ALA A 79 17.45 15.42 3.23
CA ALA A 79 17.16 16.19 2.02
C ALA A 79 17.07 17.71 2.30
N GLY A 80 16.92 18.10 3.57
CA GLY A 80 17.14 19.47 4.01
C GLY A 80 18.61 19.88 4.17
N ASP A 81 19.54 18.91 4.18
CA ASP A 81 20.99 19.06 4.46
C ASP A 81 21.91 18.69 3.27
N SER A 82 21.45 17.87 2.33
CA SER A 82 22.08 17.61 1.03
C SER A 82 21.07 17.00 0.07
N ALA A 83 21.10 17.39 -1.20
CA ALA A 83 20.54 16.59 -2.29
C ALA A 83 21.26 15.21 -2.49
N ALA A 84 22.01 14.70 -1.50
CA ALA A 84 22.96 13.61 -1.65
C ALA A 84 22.35 12.26 -1.19
N ALA A 85 22.40 11.15 -1.91
CA ALA A 85 22.90 10.87 -3.26
C ALA A 85 22.31 9.51 -3.67
N ALA A 86 21.64 9.44 -4.83
CA ALA A 86 21.52 8.26 -5.71
C ALA A 86 21.28 6.85 -5.09
N ALA A 87 20.11 6.53 -4.51
CA ALA A 87 19.93 5.17 -3.95
C ALA A 87 18.53 4.51 -4.00
N VAL A 88 17.60 4.89 -4.87
CA VAL A 88 16.50 3.99 -5.32
C VAL A 88 16.03 4.39 -6.72
N GLU A 89 16.93 4.44 -7.70
CA GLU A 89 16.54 4.14 -9.10
C GLU A 89 16.82 2.64 -9.25
N GLU A 90 15.85 1.87 -9.74
CA GLU A 90 15.61 0.43 -9.54
C GLU A 90 15.13 0.08 -8.11
N SER A 91 13.93 -0.45 -7.90
CA SER A 91 13.10 -1.29 -8.76
C SER A 91 11.66 -0.77 -8.79
N GLU A 92 11.28 -0.20 -9.92
CA GLU A 92 9.92 -0.38 -10.40
C GLU A 92 9.73 -1.89 -10.61
N ASP A 93 8.63 -2.39 -10.07
CA ASP A 93 8.08 -3.73 -10.22
C ASP A 93 8.53 -4.85 -9.27
N ALA A 94 7.63 -5.18 -8.35
CA ALA A 94 7.42 -6.54 -7.85
C ALA A 94 6.07 -6.58 -7.14
N ALA A 95 4.97 -6.56 -7.89
CA ALA A 95 3.81 -7.41 -7.62
C ALA A 95 2.68 -7.25 -8.66
N GLU A 96 2.95 -7.16 -9.96
CA GLU A 96 1.97 -7.56 -10.99
C GLU A 96 2.64 -8.31 -12.14
N ASP A 97 3.26 -9.46 -11.86
CA ASP A 97 3.31 -10.51 -12.88
C ASP A 97 3.52 -11.91 -12.26
N ALA A 98 2.47 -12.72 -12.31
CA ALA A 98 2.54 -14.14 -12.10
C ALA A 98 1.65 -14.81 -13.15
N ALA A 99 2.29 -15.12 -14.28
CA ALA A 99 1.97 -16.20 -15.21
C ALA A 99 0.66 -16.09 -16.00
N SER A 100 0.79 -15.61 -17.23
CA SER A 100 0.16 -16.24 -18.39
C SER A 100 1.05 -16.02 -19.62
N ASP A 101 2.05 -16.91 -19.76
CA ASP A 101 2.76 -17.17 -21.01
C ASP A 101 1.90 -18.18 -21.79
N GLU A 102 1.04 -17.66 -22.67
CA GLU A 102 0.39 -18.42 -23.72
C GLU A 102 0.64 -17.63 -25.01
N GLU A 103 1.71 -18.00 -25.72
CA GLU A 103 1.91 -17.64 -27.12
C GLU A 103 0.77 -18.25 -27.94
N ASP A 104 -0.06 -17.42 -28.58
CA ASP A 104 -0.91 -17.79 -29.72
C ASP A 104 -1.06 -16.54 -30.61
N ASP A 105 -0.01 -16.22 -31.37
CA ASP A 105 -0.13 -15.39 -32.59
C ASP A 105 -0.46 -16.34 -33.76
N ASP A 106 -1.68 -16.89 -33.77
CA ASP A 106 -2.31 -17.37 -35.00
C ASP A 106 -3.15 -16.22 -35.58
N ASP A 107 -2.54 -15.53 -36.54
CA ASP A 107 -3.16 -14.57 -37.46
C ASP A 107 -4.24 -15.28 -38.31
N ASP A 108 -5.41 -15.50 -37.73
CA ASP A 108 -6.58 -16.05 -38.42
C ASP A 108 -7.28 -14.91 -39.22
N GLY A 109 -6.55 -14.36 -40.19
CA GLY A 109 -7.10 -13.53 -41.26
C GLY A 109 -8.09 -14.35 -42.10
N PRO A 110 -9.10 -13.72 -42.73
CA PRO A 110 -10.12 -14.47 -43.48
C PRO A 110 -9.48 -15.29 -44.61
N VAL A 111 -9.58 -16.62 -44.52
CA VAL A 111 -9.17 -17.53 -45.59
C VAL A 111 -10.05 -17.30 -46.83
N MET A 112 -9.42 -16.83 -47.90
CA MET A 112 -10.02 -16.80 -49.24
C MET A 112 -10.13 -18.24 -49.72
N VAL A 113 -11.36 -18.75 -49.82
CA VAL A 113 -11.63 -20.07 -50.40
C VAL A 113 -11.68 -19.92 -51.91
N ASP A 114 -10.62 -20.34 -52.61
CA ASP A 114 -10.69 -20.56 -54.04
C ASP A 114 -11.46 -21.87 -54.29
N ILE A 115 -12.73 -21.72 -54.70
CA ILE A 115 -13.55 -22.82 -55.22
C ILE A 115 -13.21 -22.95 -56.71
N ASP A 116 -12.45 -23.98 -57.06
CA ASP A 116 -12.37 -24.49 -58.44
C ASP A 116 -13.44 -25.57 -58.64
N GLU A 117 -14.17 -25.47 -59.76
CA GLU A 117 -15.30 -26.33 -60.21
C GLU A 117 -14.87 -27.73 -60.65
#